data_AF-A0A674NRY3-F1
#
_entry.id   AF-A0A674NRY3-F1
#
_cell.length_a   1.000
_cell.length_b   1.000
_cell.length_c   1.000
_cell.angle_alpha   90.00
_cell.angle_beta   90.00
_cell.angle_gamma   90.00
#
_symmetry.space_group_name_H-M   'P 1'
#
loop_
_entity.id
_entity.type
_entity.pdbx_description
1 polymer ?
#
loop_
_entity_poly.entity_id
_entity_poly.type
_entity_poly.pdbx_seq_one_letter_code
_entity_poly.pdbx_strand_id
1 'polypeptide(L)'
;HGKTEPMKAYGNIMSIETSGASAMTAAGDRLGPGKQGSHEMARIDLERMKKYKTLIAGIISRESRAGNQLVNGRGDHGRAFGLMQIDPQNSGITPVGSWDSVEHLIQATKILLSFIDVIKNKFPSWNANQHLKGAIAAYNMGDQNVRSYETVDAATTGRDYSNDVVARAQWYKRY
;
A
#
# COMPACT_ATOMS: atom_id res chain seq x y z
N HIS A 1 -29.88 -12.24 5.56
CA HIS A 1 -29.33 -11.03 6.19
C HIS A 1 -27.85 -10.94 5.82
N GLY A 2 -27.57 -10.32 4.68
CA GLY A 2 -26.24 -10.29 4.09
C GLY A 2 -25.33 -9.36 4.86
N LYS A 3 -24.27 -9.90 5.46
CA LYS A 3 -23.16 -9.09 5.96
C LYS A 3 -22.54 -8.41 4.74
N THR A 4 -22.76 -7.11 4.60
CA THR A 4 -22.03 -6.28 3.64
C THR A 4 -20.55 -6.40 3.99
N GLU A 5 -19.79 -7.05 3.10
CA GLU A 5 -18.33 -7.13 3.17
C GLU A 5 -17.76 -5.73 3.45
N PRO A 6 -17.06 -5.50 4.58
CA PRO A 6 -16.63 -4.17 5.00
C PRO A 6 -15.74 -3.46 3.96
N MET A 7 -15.11 -4.19 3.04
CA MET A 7 -14.36 -3.58 1.92
C MET A 7 -15.24 -2.77 0.97
N LYS A 8 -16.50 -3.14 0.71
CA LYS A 8 -17.36 -2.35 -0.20
C LYS A 8 -17.58 -0.92 0.31
N ALA A 9 -17.51 -0.69 1.63
CA ALA A 9 -17.64 0.64 2.23
C ALA A 9 -16.43 1.55 1.97
N TYR A 10 -15.29 0.99 1.58
CA TYR A 10 -14.05 1.72 1.32
C TYR A 10 -13.64 1.69 -0.16
N GLY A 11 -14.48 1.19 -1.05
CA GLY A 11 -14.20 1.08 -2.48
C GLY A 11 -13.85 -0.34 -2.94
N ASN A 12 -13.79 -0.51 -4.25
CA ASN A 12 -13.46 -1.78 -4.88
C ASN A 12 -12.09 -1.69 -5.55
N ILE A 13 -11.08 -2.36 -4.98
CA ILE A 13 -9.70 -2.37 -5.50
C ILE A 13 -9.62 -2.75 -7.00
N MET A 14 -10.53 -3.60 -7.47
CA MET A 14 -10.58 -4.05 -8.87
C MET A 14 -11.11 -2.99 -9.83
N SER A 15 -11.76 -1.95 -9.31
CA SER A 15 -12.33 -0.84 -10.06
C SER A 15 -11.51 0.45 -9.95
N ILE A 16 -10.34 0.40 -9.29
CA ILE A 16 -9.43 1.55 -9.20
C ILE A 16 -8.53 1.59 -10.43
N GLU A 17 -8.54 2.71 -11.15
CA GLU A 17 -7.59 2.94 -12.24
C GLU A 17 -6.17 3.10 -11.70
N THR A 18 -5.20 2.51 -12.40
CA THR A 18 -3.79 2.56 -12.03
C THR A 18 -2.90 2.59 -13.28
N SER A 19 -1.79 3.31 -13.21
CA SER A 19 -0.70 3.21 -14.19
C SER A 19 0.30 2.10 -13.86
N GLY A 20 0.29 1.56 -12.64
CA GLY A 20 1.28 0.62 -12.11
C GLY A 20 2.61 1.29 -11.76
N ALA A 21 3.68 0.50 -11.72
CA ALA A 21 5.02 0.94 -11.32
C ALA A 21 5.64 1.95 -12.29
N SER A 22 6.36 2.92 -11.76
CA SER A 22 7.30 3.75 -12.51
C SER A 22 8.49 2.92 -13.00
N ALA A 23 9.29 3.50 -13.89
CA ALA A 23 10.56 2.91 -14.30
C ALA A 23 11.54 2.78 -13.14
N MET A 24 11.53 3.73 -12.19
CA MET A 24 12.39 3.70 -11.00
C MET A 24 12.08 2.48 -10.12
N THR A 25 10.81 2.25 -9.82
CA THR A 25 10.39 1.11 -9.00
C THR A 25 10.65 -0.22 -9.71
N ALA A 26 10.29 -0.32 -11.00
CA ALA A 26 10.47 -1.55 -11.77
C ALA A 26 11.94 -1.93 -11.98
N ALA A 27 12.83 -0.93 -12.11
CA ALA A 27 14.27 -1.15 -12.25
C ALA A 27 14.88 -1.89 -11.05
N GLY A 28 14.30 -1.77 -9.85
CA GLY A 28 14.74 -2.50 -8.67
C GLY A 28 14.75 -4.02 -8.84
N ASP A 29 13.83 -4.55 -9.66
CA ASP A 29 13.74 -5.97 -10.00
C ASP A 29 14.17 -6.25 -11.46
N ARG A 30 14.80 -5.28 -12.14
CA ARG A 30 15.19 -5.34 -13.57
C ARG A 30 13.99 -5.60 -14.50
N LEU A 31 12.85 -5.00 -14.18
CA LEU A 31 11.59 -5.13 -14.93
C LEU A 31 11.26 -3.85 -15.71
N GLY A 32 10.34 -3.97 -16.66
CA GLY A 32 9.73 -2.83 -17.34
C GLY A 32 8.67 -2.13 -16.47
N PRO A 33 8.41 -0.83 -16.68
CA PRO A 33 7.40 -0.08 -15.94
C PRO A 33 5.97 -0.52 -16.28
N GLY A 34 5.01 0.08 -15.57
CA GLY A 34 3.58 -0.07 -15.77
C GLY A 34 2.97 -1.21 -14.96
N LYS A 35 1.71 -1.51 -15.26
CA LYS A 35 0.95 -2.58 -14.59
C LYS A 35 1.64 -3.93 -14.66
N GLN A 36 2.24 -4.27 -15.81
CA GLN A 36 2.95 -5.55 -15.98
C GLN A 36 4.15 -5.65 -15.04
N GLY A 37 4.92 -4.58 -14.87
CA GLY A 37 5.99 -4.52 -13.87
C GLY A 37 5.48 -4.77 -12.46
N SER A 38 4.41 -4.08 -12.05
CA SER A 38 3.76 -4.32 -10.75
C SER A 38 3.30 -5.75 -10.56
N HIS A 39 2.64 -6.34 -11.57
CA HIS A 39 2.17 -7.72 -11.51
C HIS A 39 3.32 -8.71 -11.36
N GLU A 40 4.42 -8.50 -12.07
CA GLU A 40 5.57 -9.38 -12.01
C GLU A 40 6.30 -9.27 -10.66
N MET A 41 6.41 -8.06 -10.09
CA MET A 41 6.87 -7.87 -8.71
C MET A 41 5.97 -8.59 -7.70
N ALA A 42 4.65 -8.48 -7.86
CA ALA A 42 3.70 -9.20 -7.01
C ALA A 42 3.84 -10.73 -7.13
N ARG A 43 4.09 -11.23 -8.36
CA ARG A 43 4.34 -12.65 -8.65
C ARG A 43 5.61 -13.16 -8.00
N ILE A 44 6.71 -12.40 -8.06
CA ILE A 44 7.99 -12.74 -7.40
C ILE A 44 7.80 -12.90 -5.88
N ASP A 45 6.95 -12.07 -5.29
CA ASP A 45 6.68 -12.10 -3.85
C ASP A 45 5.66 -13.19 -3.43
N LEU A 46 4.95 -13.82 -4.39
CA LEU A 46 3.76 -14.65 -4.15
C LEU A 46 3.98 -15.76 -3.11
N GLU A 47 5.08 -16.51 -3.20
CA GLU A 47 5.35 -17.64 -2.30
C GLU A 47 5.37 -17.22 -0.83
N ARG A 48 5.88 -16.02 -0.54
CA ARG A 48 5.91 -15.43 0.82
C ARG A 48 4.59 -14.78 1.20
N MET A 49 3.74 -14.46 0.21
CA MET A 49 2.50 -13.70 0.38
C MET A 49 1.24 -14.55 0.58
N LYS A 50 1.34 -15.89 0.45
CA LYS A 50 0.20 -16.84 0.54
C LYS A 50 -0.70 -16.67 1.78
N LYS A 51 -0.18 -16.07 2.86
CA LYS A 51 -0.91 -15.82 4.12
C LYS A 51 -1.66 -14.47 4.18
N TYR A 52 -1.50 -13.59 3.19
CA TYR A 52 -2.04 -12.22 3.24
C TYR A 52 -3.14 -11.99 2.21
N LYS A 53 -4.12 -11.13 2.55
CA LYS A 53 -5.24 -10.80 1.66
C LYS A 53 -4.99 -9.52 0.87
N THR A 54 -5.49 -9.51 -0.36
CA THR A 54 -5.35 -8.50 -1.42
C THR A 54 -4.68 -7.16 -1.16
N LEU A 55 -5.37 -6.17 -0.56
CA LEU A 55 -4.81 -4.82 -0.44
C LEU A 55 -3.62 -4.80 0.53
N ILE A 56 -3.76 -5.49 1.66
CA ILE A 56 -2.68 -5.67 2.62
C ILE A 56 -1.50 -6.38 1.95
N ALA A 57 -1.75 -7.41 1.14
CA ALA A 57 -0.71 -8.08 0.36
C ALA A 57 -0.01 -7.13 -0.63
N GLY A 58 -0.76 -6.26 -1.31
CA GLY A 58 -0.19 -5.22 -2.20
C GLY A 58 0.73 -4.26 -1.47
N ILE A 59 0.32 -3.78 -0.29
CA ILE A 59 1.15 -2.88 0.56
C ILE A 59 2.38 -3.64 1.06
N ILE A 60 2.24 -4.84 1.62
CA ILE A 60 3.38 -5.64 2.11
C ILE A 60 4.39 -5.92 0.98
N SER A 61 3.90 -6.25 -0.22
CA SER A 61 4.76 -6.45 -1.40
C SER A 61 5.53 -5.18 -1.72
N ARG A 62 4.88 -4.01 -1.72
CA ARG A 62 5.56 -2.73 -1.99
C ARG A 62 6.55 -2.34 -0.89
N GLU A 63 6.18 -2.50 0.37
CA GLU A 63 6.91 -2.00 1.53
C GLU A 63 8.15 -2.84 1.88
N SER A 64 8.05 -4.17 1.76
CA SER A 64 9.08 -5.05 2.32
C SER A 64 9.43 -6.25 1.45
N ARG A 65 8.79 -6.40 0.28
CA ARG A 65 8.86 -7.61 -0.55
C ARG A 65 8.55 -8.85 0.28
N ALA A 66 7.46 -8.79 1.04
CA ALA A 66 7.08 -9.85 1.98
C ALA A 66 8.11 -10.13 3.08
N GLY A 67 8.86 -9.11 3.49
CA GLY A 67 9.96 -9.23 4.45
C GLY A 67 11.33 -9.53 3.85
N ASN A 68 11.43 -9.80 2.55
CA ASN A 68 12.70 -10.17 1.91
C ASN A 68 13.74 -9.02 1.89
N GLN A 69 13.30 -7.78 2.06
CA GLN A 69 14.18 -6.61 2.17
C GLN A 69 14.49 -6.20 3.62
N LEU A 70 13.94 -6.90 4.61
CA LEU A 70 14.07 -6.50 6.02
C LEU A 70 15.27 -7.19 6.68
N VAL A 71 15.93 -6.45 7.58
CA VAL A 71 16.95 -6.97 8.49
C VAL A 71 16.39 -6.88 9.90
N ASN A 72 16.20 -8.03 10.56
CA ASN A 72 15.57 -8.13 11.89
C ASN A 72 14.22 -7.37 11.96
N GLY A 73 13.41 -7.48 10.90
CA GLY A 73 12.10 -6.84 10.82
C GLY A 73 12.14 -5.34 10.55
N ARG A 74 13.31 -4.76 10.26
CA ARG A 74 13.45 -3.33 9.94
C ARG A 74 13.91 -3.12 8.51
N GLY A 75 13.37 -2.07 7.89
CA GLY A 75 13.80 -1.55 6.59
C GLY A 75 14.13 -0.06 6.72
N ASP A 76 14.25 0.63 5.59
CA ASP A 76 14.65 2.06 5.52
C ASP A 76 15.82 2.40 6.46
N HIS A 77 16.96 1.73 6.27
CA HIS A 77 18.16 1.94 7.10
C HIS A 77 17.93 1.75 8.61
N GLY A 78 16.98 0.90 8.99
CA GLY A 78 16.63 0.61 10.38
C GLY A 78 15.50 1.48 10.94
N ARG A 79 14.97 2.44 10.18
CA ARG A 79 13.95 3.39 10.64
C ARG A 79 12.57 2.74 10.71
N ALA A 80 12.12 2.12 9.63
CA ALA A 80 10.77 1.58 9.49
C ALA A 80 10.68 0.12 9.96
N PHE A 81 9.54 -0.24 10.56
CA PHE A 81 9.33 -1.52 11.22
C PHE A 81 8.22 -2.37 10.58
N GLY A 82 8.50 -3.66 10.45
CA GLY A 82 7.54 -4.70 10.11
C GLY A 82 7.17 -4.78 8.62
N LEU A 83 6.33 -5.75 8.28
CA LEU A 83 5.96 -6.06 6.90
C LEU A 83 5.33 -4.89 6.12
N MET A 84 4.70 -3.97 6.85
CA MET A 84 4.06 -2.76 6.32
C MET A 84 4.81 -1.47 6.70
N GLN A 85 6.05 -1.58 7.20
CA GLN A 85 7.00 -0.47 7.36
C GLN A 85 6.45 0.77 8.07
N ILE A 86 5.99 0.62 9.32
CA ILE A 86 5.65 1.77 10.17
C ILE A 86 6.94 2.49 10.57
N ASP A 87 7.14 3.74 10.11
CA ASP A 87 8.23 4.62 10.56
C ASP A 87 7.76 5.43 11.80
N PRO A 88 8.29 5.16 13.01
CA PRO A 88 7.89 5.87 14.23
C PRO A 88 8.33 7.33 14.25
N GLN A 89 9.42 7.68 13.58
CA GLN A 89 9.94 9.05 13.56
C GLN A 89 9.06 9.95 12.70
N ASN A 90 8.61 9.44 11.55
CA ASN A 90 7.77 10.18 10.64
C ASN A 90 6.30 10.17 11.05
N SER A 91 5.80 9.06 11.60
CA SER A 91 4.37 8.91 11.96
C SER A 91 4.06 9.28 13.41
N GLY A 92 5.06 9.30 14.31
CA GLY A 92 4.84 9.40 15.76
C GLY A 92 4.19 8.16 16.37
N ILE A 93 4.07 7.05 15.62
CA ILE A 93 3.39 5.83 16.05
C ILE A 93 4.42 4.78 16.43
N THR A 94 4.40 4.35 17.69
CA THR A 94 5.23 3.24 18.18
C THR A 94 4.70 1.91 17.64
N PRO A 95 5.51 1.11 16.92
CA PRO A 95 5.08 -0.19 16.41
C PRO A 95 4.82 -1.19 17.53
N VAL A 96 3.85 -2.09 17.35
CA VAL A 96 3.49 -3.14 18.32
C VAL A 96 3.60 -4.54 17.70
N GLY A 97 3.80 -5.53 18.57
CA GLY A 97 3.95 -6.93 18.17
C GLY A 97 5.30 -7.24 17.49
N SER A 98 5.45 -8.48 17.02
CA SER A 98 6.59 -8.86 16.16
C SER A 98 6.40 -8.31 14.74
N TRP A 99 7.50 -8.11 14.02
CA TRP A 99 7.56 -7.46 12.71
C TRP A 99 6.64 -8.09 11.63
N ASP A 100 6.31 -9.37 11.77
CA ASP A 100 5.46 -10.16 10.88
C ASP A 100 4.15 -10.65 11.54
N SER A 101 3.86 -10.19 12.76
CA SER A 101 2.73 -10.62 13.57
C SER A 101 1.39 -10.06 13.09
N VAL A 102 0.30 -10.72 13.48
CA VAL A 102 -1.07 -10.22 13.28
C VAL A 102 -1.28 -8.87 13.96
N GLU A 103 -0.67 -8.64 15.14
CA GLU A 103 -0.75 -7.36 15.86
C GLU A 103 -0.17 -6.21 15.03
N HIS A 104 1.01 -6.40 14.44
CA HIS A 104 1.64 -5.44 13.53
C HIS A 104 0.74 -5.13 12.33
N LEU A 105 0.17 -6.17 11.71
CA LEU A 105 -0.72 -6.00 10.55
C LEU A 105 -2.02 -5.28 10.90
N ILE A 106 -2.59 -5.56 12.07
CA ILE A 106 -3.77 -4.85 12.58
C ILE A 106 -3.44 -3.37 12.80
N GLN A 107 -2.29 -3.07 13.42
CA GLN A 107 -1.86 -1.69 13.65
C GLN A 107 -1.68 -0.93 12.33
N ALA A 108 -0.89 -1.48 11.40
CA ALA A 108 -0.64 -0.86 10.10
C ALA A 108 -1.94 -0.67 9.29
N THR A 109 -2.87 -1.63 9.35
CA THR A 109 -4.18 -1.51 8.71
C THR A 109 -5.02 -0.41 9.34
N LYS A 110 -4.99 -0.23 10.67
CA LYS A 110 -5.69 0.88 11.33
C LYS A 110 -5.15 2.24 10.90
N ILE A 111 -3.84 2.37 10.68
CA ILE A 111 -3.22 3.59 10.14
C ILE A 111 -3.75 3.88 8.73
N LEU A 112 -3.83 2.86 7.87
CA LEU A 112 -4.43 3.01 6.54
C LEU A 112 -5.90 3.45 6.63
N LEU A 113 -6.69 2.85 7.52
CA LEU A 113 -8.09 3.22 7.73
C LEU A 113 -8.23 4.68 8.17
N SER A 114 -7.37 5.16 9.09
CA SER A 114 -7.40 6.58 9.48
C SER A 114 -7.09 7.51 8.31
N PHE A 115 -6.19 7.12 7.40
CA PHE A 115 -5.95 7.92 6.19
C PHE A 115 -7.15 7.93 5.24
N ILE A 116 -7.95 6.87 5.18
CA ILE A 116 -9.19 6.88 4.39
C ILE A 116 -10.14 7.94 4.92
N ASP A 117 -10.31 8.04 6.24
CA ASP A 117 -11.19 9.04 6.85
C ASP A 117 -10.66 10.46 6.64
N VAL A 118 -9.35 10.67 6.79
CA VAL A 118 -8.70 11.98 6.51
C VAL A 118 -8.90 12.40 5.05
N ILE A 119 -8.67 11.49 4.10
CA ILE A 119 -8.82 11.78 2.67
C ILE A 119 -10.28 11.99 2.27
N LYS A 120 -11.22 11.26 2.87
CA LYS A 120 -12.67 11.49 2.70
C LYS A 120 -13.06 12.91 3.10
N ASN A 121 -12.59 13.36 4.26
CA ASN A 121 -12.87 14.71 4.77
C ASN A 121 -12.18 15.79 3.92
N LYS A 122 -10.95 15.54 3.46
CA LYS A 122 -10.18 16.49 2.64
C LYS A 122 -10.75 16.64 1.23
N PHE A 123 -11.28 15.57 0.65
CA PHE A 123 -11.81 15.53 -0.72
C PHE A 123 -13.23 14.94 -0.76
N PRO A 124 -14.25 15.63 -0.24
CA PRO A 124 -15.60 15.07 -0.11
C PRO A 124 -16.29 14.79 -1.46
N SER A 125 -15.83 15.41 -2.55
CA SER A 125 -16.36 15.17 -3.90
C SER A 125 -15.80 13.91 -4.59
N TRP A 126 -14.73 13.32 -4.05
CA TRP A 126 -14.18 12.08 -4.58
C TRP A 126 -15.11 10.90 -4.32
N ASN A 127 -15.09 9.92 -5.22
CA ASN A 127 -15.77 8.65 -4.97
C ASN A 127 -14.92 7.73 -4.06
N ALA A 128 -15.53 6.65 -3.56
CA ALA A 128 -14.87 5.73 -2.63
C ALA A 128 -13.56 5.11 -3.18
N ASN A 129 -13.47 4.86 -4.49
CA ASN A 129 -12.26 4.33 -5.13
C ASN A 129 -11.14 5.36 -5.14
N GLN A 130 -11.47 6.62 -5.39
CA GLN A 130 -10.51 7.73 -5.33
C GLN A 130 -10.05 7.97 -3.89
N HIS A 131 -10.95 7.92 -2.89
CA HIS A 131 -10.58 8.00 -1.48
C HIS A 131 -9.60 6.90 -1.07
N LEU A 132 -9.86 5.64 -1.48
CA LEU A 132 -8.97 4.53 -1.18
C LEU A 132 -7.58 4.73 -1.80
N LYS A 133 -7.52 5.11 -3.08
CA LYS A 133 -6.25 5.38 -3.74
C LYS A 133 -5.48 6.53 -3.09
N GLY A 134 -6.17 7.60 -2.73
CA GLY A 134 -5.58 8.72 -1.99
C GLY A 134 -5.05 8.31 -0.61
N ALA A 135 -5.77 7.44 0.11
CA ALA A 135 -5.33 6.94 1.41
C ALA A 135 -4.09 6.05 1.30
N ILE A 136 -4.00 5.22 0.25
CA ILE A 136 -2.80 4.43 -0.04
C ILE A 136 -1.62 5.37 -0.34
N ALA A 137 -1.82 6.45 -1.11
CA ALA A 137 -0.76 7.44 -1.34
C ALA A 137 -0.35 8.14 -0.03
N ALA A 138 -1.32 8.57 0.78
CA ALA A 138 -1.09 9.20 2.08
C ALA A 138 -0.35 8.29 3.06
N TYR A 139 -0.55 6.97 2.98
CA TYR A 139 0.19 6.00 3.79
C TYR A 139 1.72 6.13 3.60
N ASN A 140 2.17 6.45 2.38
CA ASN A 140 3.60 6.61 2.08
C ASN A 140 4.16 7.99 2.45
N MET A 141 3.40 9.07 2.25
CA MET A 141 3.92 10.44 2.27
C MET A 141 3.18 11.42 3.18
N GLY A 142 2.20 10.94 3.95
CA GLY A 142 1.26 11.77 4.70
C GLY A 142 0.17 12.40 3.84
N ASP A 143 -0.98 12.69 4.45
CA ASP A 143 -2.17 13.22 3.77
C ASP A 143 -1.96 14.63 3.20
N GLN A 144 -1.09 15.44 3.81
CA GLN A 144 -0.81 16.82 3.38
C GLN A 144 -0.33 16.88 1.92
N ASN A 145 0.39 15.85 1.48
CA ASN A 145 0.96 15.76 0.14
C ASN A 145 -0.03 15.22 -0.92
N VAL A 146 -1.19 14.68 -0.51
CA VAL A 146 -2.28 14.38 -1.44
C VAL A 146 -3.02 15.69 -1.76
N ARG A 147 -2.81 16.23 -2.96
CA ARG A 147 -3.35 17.54 -3.39
C ARG A 147 -4.50 17.45 -4.39
N SER A 148 -4.47 16.48 -5.30
CA SER A 148 -5.53 16.19 -6.27
C SER A 148 -5.47 14.72 -6.67
N TYR A 149 -6.47 14.25 -7.42
CA TYR A 149 -6.52 12.85 -7.86
C TYR A 149 -5.55 12.58 -9.01
N GLU A 150 -5.41 13.55 -9.91
CA GLU A 150 -4.58 13.49 -11.11
C GLU A 150 -3.10 13.37 -10.77
N THR A 151 -2.67 14.05 -9.69
CA THR A 151 -1.30 14.05 -9.21
C THR A 151 -1.15 13.33 -7.86
N VAL A 152 -2.03 12.35 -7.57
CA VAL A 152 -2.13 11.68 -6.26
C VAL A 152 -0.80 11.10 -5.76
N ASP A 153 0.07 10.66 -6.69
CA ASP A 153 1.37 10.07 -6.39
C ASP A 153 2.56 11.00 -6.65
N ALA A 154 2.35 12.28 -7.01
CA ALA A 154 3.45 13.14 -7.47
C ALA A 154 4.57 13.35 -6.42
N ALA A 155 4.26 13.20 -5.13
CA ALA A 155 5.19 13.31 -4.01
C ALA A 155 5.48 11.97 -3.31
N THR A 156 4.92 10.85 -3.78
CA THR A 156 5.20 9.53 -3.19
C THR A 156 6.57 9.00 -3.64
N THR A 157 7.10 8.03 -2.91
CA THR A 157 8.32 7.30 -3.28
C THR A 157 8.14 6.70 -4.67
N GLY A 158 9.11 6.91 -5.58
CA GLY A 158 9.01 6.46 -6.98
C GLY A 158 7.96 7.20 -7.82
N ARG A 159 7.24 8.17 -7.23
CA ARG A 159 6.11 8.91 -7.84
C ARG A 159 5.00 8.00 -8.37
N ASP A 160 4.80 6.86 -7.73
CA ASP A 160 3.93 5.78 -8.23
C ASP A 160 3.29 4.93 -7.12
N TYR A 161 3.46 5.28 -5.85
CA TYR A 161 3.20 4.36 -4.74
C TYR A 161 1.79 3.77 -4.76
N SER A 162 0.76 4.62 -4.82
CA SER A 162 -0.63 4.14 -4.86
C SER A 162 -0.96 3.40 -6.15
N ASN A 163 -0.44 3.86 -7.29
CA ASN A 163 -0.60 3.17 -8.57
C ASN A 163 -0.01 1.76 -8.52
N ASP A 164 1.25 1.62 -8.12
CA ASP A 164 1.91 0.32 -8.02
C ASP A 164 1.22 -0.60 -7.01
N VAL A 165 0.91 -0.12 -5.79
CA VAL A 165 0.19 -0.91 -4.77
C VAL A 165 -1.16 -1.40 -5.28
N VAL A 166 -1.94 -0.54 -5.96
CA VAL A 166 -3.23 -0.93 -6.54
C VAL A 166 -3.03 -2.03 -7.59
N ALA A 167 -2.05 -1.91 -8.48
CA ALA A 167 -1.78 -2.92 -9.50
C ALA A 167 -1.36 -4.27 -8.87
N ARG A 168 -0.49 -4.26 -7.86
CA ARG A 168 -0.11 -5.47 -7.12
C ARG A 168 -1.31 -6.09 -6.40
N ALA A 169 -2.13 -5.29 -5.73
CA ALA A 169 -3.33 -5.74 -5.04
C ALA A 169 -4.38 -6.32 -6.01
N GLN A 170 -4.52 -5.74 -7.20
CA GLN A 170 -5.38 -6.29 -8.26
C GLN A 170 -4.89 -7.65 -8.74
N TRP A 171 -3.58 -7.83 -8.83
CA TRP A 171 -2.98 -9.11 -9.17
C TRP A 171 -3.27 -10.15 -8.08
N TYR A 172 -2.97 -9.87 -6.81
CA TYR A 172 -3.29 -10.75 -5.67
C TYR A 172 -4.79 -11.02 -5.47
N LYS A 173 -5.70 -10.29 -6.12
CA LYS A 173 -7.15 -10.60 -6.09
C LYS A 173 -7.49 -11.76 -7.00
N ARG A 174 -6.73 -11.91 -8.08
CA ARG A 174 -6.99 -12.86 -9.17
C ARG A 174 -6.31 -14.21 -8.93
N TYR A 175 -5.31 -14.27 -8.05
CA TYR A 175 -4.50 -15.45 -7.72
C TYR A 175 -4.60 -15.74 -6.23
#